data_AF-A0A0A1MUT1-F1
#
_entry.id   AF-A0A0A1MUT1-F1
#
_cell.length_a   1.000
_cell.length_b   1.000
_cell.length_c   1.000
_cell.angle_alpha   90.00
_cell.angle_beta   90.00
_cell.angle_gamma   90.00
#
_symmetry.space_group_name_H-M   'P 1'
#
loop_
_entity.id
_entity.type
_entity.pdbx_description
1 polymer ?
#
loop_
_entity_poly.entity_id
_entity_poly.type
_entity_poly.pdbx_seq_one_letter_code
_entity_poly.pdbx_strand_id
1 'polypeptide(L)'
;MAKPKKKKLAHALNRVLSKAEQRIIAEKKAQAQLNAEKARKKQTKNTSTRPRPEYSSKDKLLLVGEGNFSFAKSLAENYLMEGAENMTATCYDSEEVLYEKYQEAKENVELIRELGATVMFNVDATHFSKEIRKNKYTKIIFNFPHAGAGIKDQDRNIIANQKLLTAFFQAAEPLLEKEGEIHITLKTCKPYDLWSVKSLARSLGVLATKGTRPFHPDDFPGYEHRRTLGYKEGVSKGGNLEILSSAPKTFIFVRKEMMEKDIERSLTGKRKRDEEEDSDDEP
;
A
#
# COMPACT_ATOMS: atom_id res chain seq x y z
N MET A 1 30.07 3.58 59.80
CA MET A 1 29.93 4.33 58.54
C MET A 1 30.43 3.47 57.36
N ALA A 2 29.57 3.06 56.40
CA ALA A 2 29.97 2.63 55.03
C ALA A 2 28.75 2.14 54.22
N LYS A 3 27.99 3.04 53.57
CA LYS A 3 27.01 2.70 52.52
C LYS A 3 27.05 3.56 51.22
N PRO A 4 28.15 4.21 50.76
CA PRO A 4 28.09 4.99 49.50
C PRO A 4 28.58 4.24 48.25
N LYS A 5 29.24 3.08 48.36
CA LYS A 5 29.91 2.41 47.20
C LYS A 5 28.93 1.66 46.26
N LYS A 6 27.88 1.03 46.78
CA LYS A 6 26.92 0.23 45.96
C LYS A 6 26.05 1.07 45.00
N LYS A 7 25.62 2.28 45.42
CA LYS A 7 24.81 3.17 44.57
C LYS A 7 25.59 3.75 43.38
N LYS A 8 26.89 4.07 43.56
CA LYS A 8 27.77 4.54 42.48
C LYS A 8 28.04 3.45 41.43
N LEU A 9 28.20 2.20 41.87
CA LEU A 9 28.41 1.05 40.98
C LEU A 9 27.17 0.75 40.13
N ALA A 10 25.97 0.77 40.73
CA ALA A 10 24.71 0.56 40.01
C ALA A 10 24.47 1.64 38.93
N HIS A 11 24.78 2.91 39.25
CA HIS A 11 24.63 4.01 38.30
C HIS A 11 25.67 3.94 37.15
N ALA A 12 26.88 3.49 37.44
CA ALA A 12 27.91 3.24 36.42
C ALA A 12 27.50 2.08 35.49
N LEU A 13 26.97 0.99 36.05
CA LEU A 13 26.51 -0.18 35.31
C LEU A 13 25.34 0.18 34.37
N ASN A 14 24.32 0.90 34.86
CA ASN A 14 23.20 1.36 34.02
C ASN A 14 23.65 2.26 32.87
N ARG A 15 24.67 3.09 33.07
CA ARG A 15 25.22 3.96 32.02
C ARG A 15 26.00 3.18 30.96
N VAL A 16 26.65 2.09 31.34
CA VAL A 16 27.34 1.20 30.40
C VAL A 16 26.33 0.37 29.61
N LEU A 17 25.30 -0.16 30.28
CA LEU A 17 24.21 -0.90 29.64
C LEU A 17 23.45 -0.02 28.63
N SER A 18 23.10 1.21 28.99
CA SER A 18 22.40 2.12 28.07
C SER A 18 23.24 2.52 26.86
N LYS A 19 24.57 2.70 27.03
CA LYS A 19 25.49 2.92 25.91
C LYS A 19 25.64 1.70 25.02
N ALA A 20 25.63 0.49 25.57
CA ALA A 20 25.68 -0.75 24.80
C ALA A 20 24.39 -0.94 23.98
N GLU A 21 23.22 -0.70 24.58
CA GLU A 21 21.93 -0.71 23.87
C GLU A 21 21.89 0.32 22.72
N GLN A 22 22.36 1.54 22.97
CA GLN A 22 22.45 2.58 21.95
C GLN A 22 23.37 2.19 20.80
N ARG A 23 24.50 1.53 21.08
CA ARG A 23 25.42 1.00 20.04
C ARG A 23 24.76 -0.10 19.20
N ILE A 24 24.08 -1.04 19.83
CA ILE A 24 23.35 -2.11 19.13
C ILE A 24 22.26 -1.53 18.23
N ILE A 25 21.54 -0.51 18.69
CA ILE A 25 20.52 0.19 17.90
C ILE A 25 21.15 0.93 16.71
N ALA A 26 22.28 1.62 16.94
CA ALA A 26 23.01 2.33 15.89
C ALA A 26 23.54 1.36 14.82
N GLU A 27 24.11 0.23 15.22
CA GLU A 27 24.59 -0.84 14.32
C GLU A 27 23.44 -1.43 13.50
N LYS A 28 22.29 -1.74 14.13
CA LYS A 28 21.09 -2.18 13.39
C LYS A 28 20.60 -1.13 12.39
N LYS A 29 20.65 0.16 12.75
CA LYS A 29 20.24 1.27 11.86
C LYS A 29 21.19 1.41 10.68
N ALA A 30 22.50 1.33 10.90
CA ALA A 30 23.53 1.36 9.87
C ALA A 30 23.43 0.15 8.92
N GLN A 31 23.23 -1.05 9.46
CA GLN A 31 23.05 -2.26 8.65
C GLN A 31 21.78 -2.17 7.79
N ALA A 32 20.69 -1.64 8.34
CA ALA A 32 19.46 -1.41 7.59
C ALA A 32 19.63 -0.37 6.47
N GLN A 33 20.42 0.69 6.70
CA GLN A 33 20.77 1.68 5.67
C GLN A 33 21.61 1.04 4.56
N LEU A 34 22.64 0.28 4.91
CA LEU A 34 23.49 -0.44 3.94
C LEU A 34 22.66 -1.42 3.09
N ASN A 35 21.75 -2.17 3.72
CA ASN A 35 20.87 -3.10 3.03
C ASN A 35 19.88 -2.36 2.11
N ALA A 36 19.35 -1.22 2.53
CA ALA A 36 18.46 -0.41 1.71
C ALA A 36 19.20 0.24 0.52
N GLU A 37 20.44 0.68 0.70
CA GLU A 37 21.27 1.21 -0.38
C GLU A 37 21.64 0.12 -1.39
N LYS A 38 21.97 -1.09 -0.92
CA LYS A 38 22.15 -2.27 -1.79
C LYS A 38 20.86 -2.64 -2.53
N ALA A 39 19.71 -2.59 -1.86
CA ALA A 39 18.41 -2.85 -2.48
C ALA A 39 18.07 -1.79 -3.55
N ARG A 40 18.34 -0.51 -3.26
CA ARG A 40 18.18 0.60 -4.20
C ARG A 40 19.07 0.43 -5.43
N LYS A 41 20.37 0.13 -5.23
CA LYS A 41 21.33 -0.17 -6.33
C LYS A 41 20.93 -1.40 -7.16
N LYS A 42 20.28 -2.40 -6.54
CA LYS A 42 19.77 -3.59 -7.23
C LYS A 42 18.47 -3.31 -8.00
N GLN A 43 17.62 -2.40 -7.51
CA GLN A 43 16.40 -1.98 -8.20
C GLN A 43 16.68 -1.00 -9.36
N THR A 44 17.59 -0.04 -9.21
CA THR A 44 17.91 0.93 -10.28
C THR A 44 18.59 0.31 -11.49
N LYS A 45 19.29 -0.81 -11.35
CA LYS A 45 19.90 -1.53 -12.49
C LYS A 45 18.90 -2.26 -13.40
N ASN A 46 17.63 -2.40 -12.99
CA ASN A 46 16.62 -3.24 -13.67
C ASN A 46 15.33 -2.48 -14.05
N THR A 47 15.32 -1.14 -14.04
CA THR A 47 14.12 -0.35 -14.31
C THR A 47 13.65 -0.43 -15.77
N SER A 48 14.54 -0.68 -16.74
CA SER A 48 14.18 -0.68 -18.17
C SER A 48 13.43 -1.93 -18.67
N THR A 49 13.35 -3.00 -17.88
CA THR A 49 12.77 -4.30 -18.32
C THR A 49 11.53 -4.71 -17.54
N ARG A 50 11.09 -3.93 -16.54
CA ARG A 50 9.91 -4.28 -15.74
C ARG A 50 8.64 -3.78 -16.43
N PRO A 51 7.57 -4.61 -16.50
CA PRO A 51 6.28 -4.15 -16.96
C PRO A 51 5.80 -2.97 -16.12
N ARG A 52 5.40 -1.87 -16.76
CA ARG A 52 4.80 -0.74 -16.05
C ARG A 52 3.51 -1.18 -15.35
N PRO A 53 3.18 -0.61 -14.18
CA PRO A 53 1.87 -0.74 -13.58
C PRO A 53 0.75 -0.40 -14.57
N GLU A 54 -0.25 -1.27 -14.67
CA GLU A 54 -1.42 -1.10 -15.54
C GLU A 54 -2.42 -0.10 -14.93
N TYR A 55 -2.14 1.20 -15.10
CA TYR A 55 -3.09 2.28 -14.87
C TYR A 55 -3.10 3.17 -16.12
N SER A 56 -4.27 3.64 -16.53
CA SER A 56 -4.44 4.48 -17.72
C SER A 56 -5.60 5.46 -17.57
N SER A 57 -5.72 6.44 -18.47
CA SER A 57 -6.82 7.42 -18.47
C SER A 57 -8.22 6.79 -18.62
N LYS A 58 -8.29 5.54 -19.10
CA LYS A 58 -9.54 4.77 -19.21
C LYS A 58 -10.02 4.23 -17.87
N ASP A 59 -9.15 4.20 -16.87
CA ASP A 59 -9.51 3.74 -15.54
C ASP A 59 -10.26 4.81 -14.75
N LYS A 60 -11.28 4.37 -14.01
CA LYS A 60 -11.91 5.16 -12.96
C LYS A 60 -11.31 4.79 -11.62
N LEU A 61 -10.48 5.68 -11.10
CA LEU A 61 -9.58 5.41 -9.97
C LEU A 61 -10.13 6.01 -8.67
N LEU A 62 -10.16 5.21 -7.61
CA LEU A 62 -10.31 5.67 -6.23
C LEU A 62 -9.02 5.39 -5.45
N LEU A 63 -8.29 6.43 -5.08
CA LEU A 63 -7.10 6.33 -4.24
C LEU A 63 -7.49 6.61 -2.79
N VAL A 64 -7.23 5.64 -1.91
CA VAL A 64 -7.69 5.65 -0.53
C VAL A 64 -6.50 5.76 0.41
N GLY A 65 -6.60 6.72 1.35
CA GLY A 65 -5.59 6.91 2.39
C GLY A 65 -4.28 7.44 1.83
N GLU A 66 -4.34 8.35 0.85
CA GLU A 66 -3.17 9.09 0.40
C GLU A 66 -2.50 9.78 1.60
N GLY A 67 -1.17 9.75 1.60
CA GLY A 67 -0.37 10.53 2.54
C GLY A 67 -0.25 11.96 2.02
N ASN A 68 0.91 12.33 1.51
CA ASN A 68 1.16 13.63 0.91
C ASN A 68 0.71 13.74 -0.56
N PHE A 69 -0.18 12.86 -1.04
CA PHE A 69 -0.68 12.82 -2.42
C PHE A 69 0.36 12.60 -3.54
N SER A 70 1.60 12.23 -3.19
CA SER A 70 2.66 11.99 -4.17
C SER A 70 2.40 10.79 -5.09
N PHE A 71 1.63 9.79 -4.63
CA PHE A 71 1.24 8.66 -5.47
C PHE A 71 0.20 9.10 -6.51
N ALA A 72 -0.84 9.82 -6.08
CA ALA A 72 -1.83 10.42 -6.97
C ALA A 72 -1.18 11.33 -8.03
N LYS A 73 -0.26 12.20 -7.61
CA LYS A 73 0.53 13.05 -8.51
C LYS A 73 1.27 12.24 -9.56
N SER A 74 2.00 11.21 -9.12
CA SER A 74 2.77 10.37 -10.03
C SER A 74 1.89 9.70 -11.09
N LEU A 75 0.70 9.21 -10.70
CA LEU A 75 -0.28 8.66 -11.64
C LEU A 75 -0.75 9.73 -12.64
N ALA A 76 -1.16 10.89 -12.15
CA ALA A 76 -1.65 11.99 -12.99
C ALA A 76 -0.62 12.39 -14.06
N GLU A 77 0.65 12.58 -13.67
CA GLU A 77 1.69 13.06 -14.57
C GLU A 77 2.25 11.99 -15.52
N ASN A 78 2.30 10.73 -15.10
CA ASN A 78 3.09 9.71 -15.81
C ASN A 78 2.25 8.57 -16.42
N TYR A 79 0.98 8.44 -16.04
CA TYR A 79 0.11 7.34 -16.45
C TYR A 79 -1.20 7.81 -17.09
N LEU A 80 -1.74 8.94 -16.64
CA LEU A 80 -3.03 9.47 -17.09
C LEU A 80 -2.85 10.53 -18.18
N MET A 81 -2.41 10.09 -19.36
CA MET A 81 -2.01 10.97 -20.47
C MET A 81 -3.13 11.87 -21.02
N GLU A 82 -4.39 11.55 -20.74
CA GLU A 82 -5.57 12.31 -21.23
C GLU A 82 -6.17 13.22 -20.16
N GLY A 83 -5.54 13.30 -18.97
CA GLY A 83 -6.08 14.00 -17.81
C GLY A 83 -6.47 13.04 -16.68
N ALA A 84 -6.66 13.60 -15.48
CA ALA A 84 -6.92 12.87 -14.25
C ALA A 84 -8.39 13.01 -13.78
N GLU A 85 -9.31 13.36 -14.66
CA GLU A 85 -10.74 13.63 -14.35
C GLU A 85 -11.44 12.41 -13.75
N ASN A 86 -11.02 11.20 -14.14
CA ASN A 86 -11.55 9.94 -13.64
C ASN A 86 -10.86 9.47 -12.34
N MET A 87 -9.97 10.28 -11.76
CA MET A 87 -9.28 9.97 -10.52
C MET A 87 -9.86 10.74 -9.34
N THR A 88 -10.27 10.01 -8.30
CA THR A 88 -10.61 10.54 -6.98
C THR A 88 -9.53 10.15 -5.98
N ALA A 89 -8.76 11.11 -5.48
CA ALA A 89 -7.73 10.90 -4.48
C ALA A 89 -8.21 11.34 -3.10
N THR A 90 -8.04 10.48 -2.09
CA THR A 90 -8.63 10.72 -0.76
C THR A 90 -7.64 10.47 0.36
N CYS A 91 -7.76 11.24 1.45
CA CYS A 91 -7.04 10.96 2.69
C CYS A 91 -7.94 11.07 3.93
N TYR A 92 -7.49 10.47 5.03
CA TYR A 92 -8.21 10.46 6.30
C TYR A 92 -8.09 11.78 7.06
N ASP A 93 -6.92 12.43 6.99
CA ASP A 93 -6.69 13.71 7.66
C ASP A 93 -7.57 14.82 7.04
N SER A 94 -7.87 15.85 7.83
CA SER A 94 -8.40 17.11 7.30
C SER A 94 -7.34 17.81 6.46
N GLU A 95 -7.75 18.77 5.63
CA GLU A 95 -6.82 19.54 4.79
C GLU A 95 -5.76 20.26 5.64
N GLU A 96 -6.20 20.88 6.74
CA GLU A 96 -5.32 21.63 7.65
C GLU A 96 -4.29 20.71 8.31
N VAL A 97 -4.74 19.57 8.84
CA VAL A 97 -3.88 18.58 9.49
C VAL A 97 -2.89 17.98 8.49
N LEU A 98 -3.34 17.70 7.27
CA LEU A 98 -2.48 17.18 6.22
C LEU A 98 -1.35 18.15 5.91
N TYR A 99 -1.66 19.42 5.68
CA TYR A 99 -0.68 20.44 5.31
C TYR A 99 0.26 20.82 6.44
N GLU A 100 -0.17 20.66 7.70
CA GLU A 100 0.72 20.76 8.86
C GLU A 100 1.71 19.60 8.89
N LYS A 101 1.25 18.37 8.62
CA LYS A 101 2.10 17.17 8.61
C LYS A 101 3.07 17.14 7.42
N TYR A 102 2.61 17.59 6.25
CA TYR A 102 3.30 17.48 4.96
C TYR A 102 3.09 18.77 4.16
N GLN A 103 4.02 19.71 4.28
CA GLN A 103 3.89 21.00 3.59
C GLN A 103 3.89 20.83 2.06
N GLU A 104 4.64 19.86 1.54
CA GLU A 104 4.70 19.51 0.12
C GLU A 104 3.40 18.89 -0.41
N ALA A 105 2.48 18.47 0.46
CA ALA A 105 1.18 17.98 0.02
C ALA A 105 0.34 19.08 -0.66
N LYS A 106 0.58 20.37 -0.33
CA LYS A 106 -0.11 21.50 -0.97
C LYS A 106 0.12 21.52 -2.48
N GLU A 107 1.40 21.54 -2.88
CA GLU A 107 1.80 21.55 -4.28
C GLU A 107 1.32 20.29 -5.01
N ASN A 108 1.38 19.12 -4.36
CA ASN A 108 0.87 17.89 -4.96
C ASN A 108 -0.65 17.92 -5.18
N VAL A 109 -1.42 18.45 -4.21
CA VAL A 109 -2.88 18.56 -4.28
C VAL A 109 -3.30 19.59 -5.33
N GLU A 110 -2.65 20.75 -5.37
CA GLU A 110 -2.89 21.78 -6.38
C GLU A 110 -2.67 21.21 -7.78
N LEU A 111 -1.53 20.57 -8.02
CA LEU A 111 -1.20 20.00 -9.34
C LEU A 111 -2.20 18.94 -9.80
N ILE A 112 -2.58 17.98 -8.93
CA ILE A 112 -3.54 16.95 -9.37
C ILE A 112 -4.93 17.52 -9.61
N ARG A 113 -5.34 18.58 -8.90
CA ARG A 113 -6.59 19.30 -9.16
C ARG A 113 -6.53 20.04 -10.50
N GLU A 114 -5.41 20.68 -10.82
CA GLU A 114 -5.18 21.31 -12.13
C GLU A 114 -5.25 20.30 -13.28
N LEU A 115 -4.77 19.07 -13.05
CA LEU A 115 -4.91 17.95 -13.98
C LEU A 115 -6.31 17.30 -13.98
N GLY A 116 -7.29 17.87 -13.26
CA GLY A 116 -8.69 17.45 -13.28
C GLY A 116 -9.10 16.45 -12.19
N ALA A 117 -8.18 15.98 -11.35
CA ALA A 117 -8.50 15.01 -10.30
C ALA A 117 -9.39 15.62 -9.20
N THR A 118 -10.29 14.80 -8.67
CA THR A 118 -11.04 15.14 -7.46
C THR A 118 -10.23 14.80 -6.22
N VAL A 119 -10.05 15.75 -5.31
CA VAL A 119 -9.36 15.55 -4.02
C VAL A 119 -10.35 15.68 -2.86
N MET A 120 -10.39 14.68 -1.98
CA MET A 120 -11.28 14.66 -0.81
C MET A 120 -10.51 14.39 0.48
N PHE A 121 -10.75 15.22 1.50
CA PHE A 121 -10.21 15.07 2.85
C PHE A 121 -11.25 14.45 3.78
N ASN A 122 -10.84 14.04 4.99
CA ASN A 122 -11.71 13.44 6.00
C ASN A 122 -12.45 12.18 5.51
N VAL A 123 -11.82 11.37 4.65
CA VAL A 123 -12.43 10.14 4.11
C VAL A 123 -12.04 8.94 4.98
N ASP A 124 -13.03 8.37 5.67
CA ASP A 124 -12.91 7.09 6.34
C ASP A 124 -13.07 5.94 5.33
N ALA A 125 -11.99 5.20 5.10
CA ALA A 125 -11.94 4.04 4.22
C ALA A 125 -12.90 2.89 4.63
N THR A 126 -13.40 2.91 5.87
CA THR A 126 -14.38 1.94 6.37
C THR A 126 -15.83 2.40 6.21
N HIS A 127 -16.03 3.69 5.91
CA HIS A 127 -17.36 4.30 5.78
C HIS A 127 -17.34 5.41 4.71
N PHE A 128 -17.31 5.03 3.44
CA PHE A 128 -17.28 6.00 2.34
C PHE A 128 -18.52 6.92 2.30
N SER A 129 -18.29 8.19 2.00
CA SER A 129 -19.33 9.21 1.90
C SER A 129 -20.32 8.93 0.77
N LYS A 130 -21.43 9.67 0.72
CA LYS A 130 -22.45 9.49 -0.33
C LYS A 130 -21.87 9.83 -1.71
N GLU A 131 -20.98 10.80 -1.79
CA GLU A 131 -20.33 11.28 -3.02
C GLU A 131 -19.51 10.16 -3.66
N ILE A 132 -18.69 9.45 -2.86
CA ILE A 132 -17.93 8.30 -3.32
C ILE A 132 -18.86 7.14 -3.68
N ARG A 133 -19.88 6.86 -2.85
CA ARG A 133 -20.84 5.76 -3.05
C ARG A 133 -21.74 5.90 -4.28
N LYS A 134 -21.88 7.10 -4.86
CA LYS A 134 -22.61 7.31 -6.13
C LYS A 134 -21.85 6.76 -7.35
N ASN A 135 -20.56 6.48 -7.21
CA ASN A 135 -19.70 6.07 -8.31
C ASN A 135 -19.38 4.57 -8.23
N LYS A 136 -19.00 4.02 -9.38
CA LYS A 136 -18.28 2.76 -9.48
C LYS A 136 -16.87 3.04 -9.99
N TYR A 137 -15.93 2.16 -9.65
CA TYR A 137 -14.51 2.33 -9.95
C TYR A 137 -13.96 1.07 -10.61
N THR A 138 -13.14 1.26 -11.65
CA THR A 138 -12.36 0.18 -12.27
C THR A 138 -11.20 -0.22 -11.38
N LYS A 139 -10.59 0.72 -10.64
CA LYS A 139 -9.54 0.44 -9.66
C LYS A 139 -9.78 1.17 -8.34
N ILE A 140 -9.72 0.44 -7.23
CA ILE A 140 -9.71 1.01 -5.88
C ILE A 140 -8.36 0.67 -5.24
N ILE A 141 -7.55 1.68 -4.93
CA ILE A 141 -6.16 1.50 -4.50
C ILE A 141 -5.99 1.99 -3.07
N PHE A 142 -5.50 1.12 -2.18
CA PHE A 142 -5.15 1.46 -0.80
C PHE A 142 -3.70 1.04 -0.52
N ASN A 143 -2.79 2.01 -0.58
CA ASN A 143 -1.36 1.76 -0.40
C ASN A 143 -0.96 1.83 1.07
N PHE A 144 -0.37 0.74 1.58
CA PHE A 144 0.13 0.60 2.95
C PHE A 144 -0.89 0.99 4.04
N PRO A 145 -2.15 0.48 3.99
CA PRO A 145 -3.15 0.77 5.01
C PRO A 145 -2.64 0.41 6.41
N HIS A 146 -2.93 1.26 7.38
CA HIS A 146 -2.61 1.01 8.78
C HIS A 146 -3.57 1.79 9.69
N ALA A 147 -4.06 1.15 10.76
CA ALA A 147 -5.05 1.73 11.68
C ALA A 147 -4.55 2.93 12.52
N GLY A 148 -3.30 3.36 12.37
CA GLY A 148 -2.69 4.46 13.15
C GLY A 148 -2.72 4.39 14.69
N ALA A 149 -3.28 3.35 15.31
CA ALA A 149 -3.75 3.37 16.69
C ALA A 149 -2.68 3.38 17.81
N GLY A 150 -1.39 3.46 17.47
CA GLY A 150 -0.30 3.52 18.48
C GLY A 150 -0.20 2.31 19.42
N ILE A 151 -0.86 1.20 19.08
CA ILE A 151 -0.95 -0.01 19.91
C ILE A 151 0.42 -0.69 19.96
N LYS A 152 1.00 -0.78 21.16
CA LYS A 152 2.31 -1.43 21.42
C LYS A 152 2.23 -2.95 21.46
N ASP A 153 1.10 -3.48 21.92
CA ASP A 153 0.85 -4.92 21.95
C ASP A 153 0.67 -5.45 20.51
N GLN A 154 1.49 -6.42 20.13
CA GLN A 154 1.56 -6.88 18.74
C GLN A 154 0.26 -7.55 18.30
N ASP A 155 -0.36 -8.36 19.16
CA ASP A 155 -1.56 -9.13 18.79
C ASP A 155 -2.77 -8.20 18.65
N ARG A 156 -2.93 -7.24 19.57
CA ARG A 156 -3.94 -6.19 19.43
C ARG A 156 -3.70 -5.32 18.19
N ASN A 157 -2.44 -5.02 17.85
CA ASN A 157 -2.11 -4.29 16.64
C ASN A 157 -2.47 -5.08 15.37
N ILE A 158 -2.23 -6.39 15.35
CA ILE A 158 -2.64 -7.29 14.27
C ILE A 158 -4.17 -7.27 14.13
N ILE A 159 -4.91 -7.46 15.23
CA ILE A 159 -6.37 -7.46 15.22
C ILE A 159 -6.92 -6.13 14.71
N ALA A 160 -6.36 -5.00 15.15
CA ALA A 160 -6.80 -3.67 14.70
C ALA A 160 -6.64 -3.49 13.19
N ASN A 161 -5.50 -3.90 12.62
CA ASN A 161 -5.26 -3.80 11.18
C ASN A 161 -6.09 -4.81 10.37
N GLN A 162 -6.35 -6.00 10.92
CA GLN A 162 -7.29 -6.96 10.31
C GLN A 162 -8.71 -6.39 10.26
N LYS A 163 -9.19 -5.77 11.35
CA LYS A 163 -10.51 -5.10 11.39
C LYS A 163 -10.60 -3.97 10.36
N LEU A 164 -9.57 -3.13 10.26
CA LEU A 164 -9.51 -2.08 9.24
C LEU A 164 -9.65 -2.64 7.83
N LEU A 165 -8.86 -3.67 7.48
CA LEU A 165 -8.88 -4.26 6.14
C LEU A 165 -10.22 -4.94 5.85
N THR A 166 -10.78 -5.69 6.79
CA THR A 166 -12.11 -6.32 6.63
C THR A 166 -13.19 -5.27 6.39
N ALA A 167 -13.24 -4.21 7.19
CA ALA A 167 -14.22 -3.14 7.04
C ALA A 167 -14.02 -2.36 5.73
N PHE A 168 -12.77 -2.11 5.33
CA PHE A 168 -12.45 -1.53 4.03
C PHE A 168 -12.97 -2.39 2.88
N PHE A 169 -12.72 -3.71 2.89
CA PHE A 169 -13.23 -4.59 1.83
C PHE A 169 -14.76 -4.56 1.76
N GLN A 170 -15.45 -4.54 2.89
CA GLN A 170 -16.91 -4.43 2.95
C GLN A 170 -17.42 -3.10 2.38
N ALA A 171 -16.71 -2.00 2.64
CA ALA A 171 -17.07 -0.68 2.13
C ALA A 171 -16.72 -0.49 0.65
N ALA A 172 -15.62 -1.09 0.18
CA ALA A 172 -15.09 -0.92 -1.17
C ALA A 172 -15.73 -1.87 -2.20
N GLU A 173 -16.12 -3.08 -1.80
CA GLU A 173 -16.71 -4.06 -2.73
C GLU A 173 -17.97 -3.52 -3.44
N PRO A 174 -18.90 -2.81 -2.78
CA PRO A 174 -20.05 -2.23 -3.46
C PRO A 174 -19.68 -1.10 -4.42
N LEU A 175 -18.47 -0.53 -4.34
CA LEU A 175 -17.99 0.51 -5.24
C LEU A 175 -17.27 -0.06 -6.47
N LEU A 176 -16.94 -1.34 -6.45
CA LEU A 176 -16.18 -1.98 -7.51
C LEU A 176 -17.06 -2.20 -8.75
N GLU A 177 -16.56 -1.83 -9.92
CA GLU A 177 -17.17 -2.25 -11.19
C GLU A 177 -17.16 -3.77 -11.34
N LYS A 178 -17.89 -4.28 -12.36
CA LYS A 178 -17.98 -5.72 -12.61
C LYS A 178 -16.60 -6.35 -12.80
N GLU A 179 -15.76 -5.73 -13.64
CA GLU A 179 -14.37 -6.16 -13.93
C GLU A 179 -13.34 -5.33 -13.16
N GLY A 180 -13.78 -4.62 -12.12
CA GLY A 180 -12.91 -3.77 -11.32
C GLY A 180 -11.95 -4.56 -10.43
N GLU A 181 -10.88 -3.89 -10.02
CA GLU A 181 -9.85 -4.44 -9.14
C GLU A 181 -9.66 -3.59 -7.88
N ILE A 182 -9.49 -4.26 -6.74
CA ILE A 182 -9.04 -3.65 -5.49
C ILE A 182 -7.54 -3.97 -5.34
N HIS A 183 -6.72 -2.93 -5.25
CA HIS A 183 -5.28 -3.01 -5.07
C HIS A 183 -4.91 -2.64 -3.64
N ILE A 184 -4.35 -3.60 -2.90
CA ILE A 184 -3.80 -3.31 -1.57
C ILE A 184 -2.30 -3.55 -1.59
N THR A 185 -1.52 -2.52 -1.29
CA THR A 185 -0.05 -2.65 -1.20
C THR A 185 0.37 -2.80 0.25
N LEU A 186 1.15 -3.84 0.57
CA LEU A 186 1.68 -4.09 1.91
C LEU A 186 3.17 -4.41 1.89
N LYS A 187 3.84 -4.18 3.02
CA LYS A 187 5.17 -4.72 3.30
C LYS A 187 5.07 -6.25 3.42
N THR A 188 6.05 -7.00 2.92
CA THR A 188 6.11 -8.46 3.12
C THR A 188 7.09 -8.80 4.24
N CYS A 189 6.69 -8.45 5.45
CA CYS A 189 7.42 -8.78 6.67
C CYS A 189 6.44 -8.77 7.85
N LYS A 190 6.85 -9.31 9.01
CA LYS A 190 6.06 -9.13 10.25
C LYS A 190 5.99 -7.63 10.65
N PRO A 191 4.87 -7.18 11.24
CA PRO A 191 3.64 -7.95 11.51
C PRO A 191 2.68 -8.05 10.31
N TYR A 192 2.94 -7.38 9.18
CA TYR A 192 2.05 -7.31 8.02
C TYR A 192 1.66 -8.68 7.46
N ASP A 193 2.59 -9.63 7.43
CA ASP A 193 2.30 -10.99 6.97
C ASP A 193 1.21 -11.67 7.81
N LEU A 194 1.14 -11.36 9.11
CA LEU A 194 0.15 -11.93 10.04
C LEU A 194 -1.25 -11.36 9.82
N TRP A 195 -1.38 -10.22 9.13
CA TRP A 195 -2.69 -9.67 8.79
C TRP A 195 -3.46 -10.56 7.82
N SER A 196 -2.76 -11.42 7.05
CA SER A 196 -3.38 -12.41 6.18
C SER A 196 -4.40 -11.81 5.20
N VAL A 197 -4.03 -10.72 4.52
CA VAL A 197 -4.92 -9.91 3.66
C VAL A 197 -5.74 -10.73 2.64
N LYS A 198 -5.16 -11.80 2.07
CA LYS A 198 -5.87 -12.70 1.15
C LYS A 198 -7.02 -13.45 1.82
N SER A 199 -6.79 -13.93 3.05
CA SER A 199 -7.79 -14.62 3.85
C SER A 199 -8.90 -13.67 4.29
N LEU A 200 -8.55 -12.43 4.65
CA LEU A 200 -9.54 -11.40 5.00
C LEU A 200 -10.46 -11.11 3.81
N ALA A 201 -9.91 -10.85 2.61
CA ALA A 201 -10.71 -10.62 1.42
C ALA A 201 -11.63 -11.81 1.11
N ARG A 202 -11.08 -13.04 1.16
CA ARG A 202 -11.83 -14.28 0.90
C ARG A 202 -12.97 -14.51 1.90
N SER A 203 -12.78 -14.10 3.17
CA SER A 203 -13.78 -14.29 4.22
C SER A 203 -15.10 -13.54 3.96
N LEU A 204 -15.09 -12.53 3.08
CA LEU A 204 -16.33 -11.86 2.64
C LEU A 204 -17.17 -12.73 1.69
N GLY A 205 -16.61 -13.80 1.11
CA GLY A 205 -17.31 -14.70 0.18
C GLY A 205 -17.51 -14.15 -1.24
N VAL A 206 -17.32 -12.85 -1.46
CA VAL A 206 -17.59 -12.16 -2.74
C VAL A 206 -16.34 -11.67 -3.47
N LEU A 207 -15.17 -11.69 -2.82
CA LEU A 207 -13.90 -11.30 -3.41
C LEU A 207 -12.95 -12.50 -3.53
N ALA A 208 -12.16 -12.50 -4.59
CA ALA A 208 -11.09 -13.47 -4.84
C ALA A 208 -9.76 -12.76 -5.13
N THR A 209 -8.65 -13.43 -4.85
CA THR A 209 -7.32 -12.90 -5.20
C THR A 209 -7.00 -13.25 -6.64
N LYS A 210 -6.94 -12.24 -7.52
CA LYS A 210 -6.51 -12.40 -8.92
C LYS A 210 -5.01 -12.65 -9.01
N GLY A 211 -4.22 -11.95 -8.21
CA GLY A 211 -2.77 -12.08 -8.24
C GLY A 211 -2.04 -11.21 -7.24
N THR A 212 -0.71 -11.23 -7.33
CA THR A 212 0.17 -10.34 -6.58
C THR A 212 1.29 -9.86 -7.47
N ARG A 213 1.64 -8.58 -7.39
CA ARG A 213 2.79 -7.99 -8.08
C ARG A 213 3.73 -7.32 -7.09
N PRO A 214 5.06 -7.33 -7.33
CA PRO A 214 5.98 -6.48 -6.59
C PRO A 214 5.56 -5.01 -6.70
N PHE A 215 5.72 -4.25 -5.63
CA PHE A 215 5.57 -2.80 -5.66
C PHE A 215 6.96 -2.17 -5.67
N HIS A 216 7.27 -1.42 -6.71
CA HIS A 216 8.50 -0.66 -6.79
C HIS A 216 8.18 0.83 -6.73
N PRO A 217 8.64 1.54 -5.68
CA PRO A 217 8.45 2.99 -5.59
C PRO A 217 8.96 3.75 -6.81
N ASP A 218 10.06 3.27 -7.41
CA ASP A 218 10.67 3.87 -8.59
C ASP A 218 9.78 3.78 -9.86
N ASP A 219 8.76 2.94 -9.87
CA ASP A 219 7.77 2.91 -10.95
C ASP A 219 6.84 4.14 -10.86
N PHE A 220 6.82 4.85 -9.74
CA PHE A 220 6.02 6.05 -9.51
C PHE A 220 6.95 7.24 -9.24
N PRO A 221 7.41 7.96 -10.28
CA PRO A 221 8.27 9.14 -10.13
C PRO A 221 7.70 10.13 -9.12
N GLY A 222 8.53 10.58 -8.17
CA GLY A 222 8.13 11.51 -7.11
C GLY A 222 7.37 10.90 -5.94
N TYR A 223 7.03 9.60 -5.96
CA TYR A 223 6.31 8.95 -4.86
C TYR A 223 7.13 8.94 -3.57
N GLU A 224 6.48 9.32 -2.47
CA GLU A 224 7.03 9.23 -1.11
C GLU A 224 6.07 8.51 -0.17
N HIS A 225 6.57 7.43 0.44
CA HIS A 225 5.86 6.71 1.48
C HIS A 225 5.71 7.59 2.73
N ARG A 226 4.46 7.79 3.16
CA ARG A 226 4.08 8.52 4.37
C ARG A 226 3.40 7.58 5.38
N ARG A 227 3.51 7.92 6.66
CA ARG A 227 2.96 7.16 7.80
C ARG A 227 1.75 7.89 8.38
N THR A 228 0.76 7.18 8.90
CA THR A 228 -0.45 7.75 9.52
C THR A 228 -0.16 8.77 10.64
N LEU A 229 0.96 8.62 11.36
CA LEU A 229 1.38 9.49 12.47
C LEU A 229 2.27 10.67 12.04
N GLY A 230 2.41 10.96 10.75
CA GLY A 230 3.30 12.01 10.26
C GLY A 230 4.74 11.55 10.03
N TYR A 231 5.54 12.43 9.44
CA TYR A 231 6.99 12.25 9.37
C TYR A 231 7.60 12.63 10.73
N LYS A 232 8.40 11.73 11.32
CA LYS A 232 9.11 12.00 12.58
C LYS A 232 10.60 11.92 12.32
N GLU A 233 11.30 13.04 12.40
CA GLU A 233 12.74 13.09 12.21
C GLU A 233 13.45 12.09 13.15
N GLY A 234 14.43 11.36 12.61
CA GLY A 234 15.18 10.33 13.33
C GLY A 234 14.49 8.95 13.42
N VAL A 235 13.16 8.88 13.29
CA VAL A 235 12.36 7.64 13.26
C VAL A 235 11.95 7.27 11.85
N SER A 236 11.43 8.23 11.10
CA SER A 236 11.04 8.06 9.71
C SER A 236 12.27 8.08 8.81
N LYS A 237 12.23 7.32 7.71
CA LYS A 237 13.30 7.34 6.68
C LYS A 237 12.76 7.91 5.37
N GLY A 238 13.44 8.92 4.83
CA GLY A 238 13.15 9.46 3.51
C GLY A 238 13.45 8.49 2.37
N GLY A 239 13.07 8.88 1.14
CA GLY A 239 13.40 8.14 -0.10
C GLY A 239 12.88 6.70 -0.12
N ASN A 240 11.71 6.45 0.47
CA ASN A 240 11.05 5.14 0.50
C ASN A 240 11.83 4.01 1.20
N LEU A 241 12.93 4.31 1.90
CA LEU A 241 13.80 3.28 2.50
C LEU A 241 13.07 2.38 3.51
N GLU A 242 12.00 2.88 4.15
CA GLU A 242 11.17 2.09 5.07
C GLU A 242 10.42 0.94 4.41
N ILE A 243 10.03 1.09 3.14
CA ILE A 243 9.30 0.05 2.41
C ILE A 243 10.26 -0.80 1.58
N LEU A 244 11.34 -0.23 1.04
CA LEU A 244 12.29 -0.95 0.17
C LEU A 244 12.89 -2.20 0.82
N SER A 245 13.23 -2.13 2.11
CA SER A 245 13.79 -3.28 2.85
C SER A 245 12.81 -4.43 3.06
N SER A 246 11.52 -4.22 2.81
CA SER A 246 10.45 -5.17 3.09
C SER A 246 9.84 -5.83 1.86
N ALA A 247 10.43 -5.62 0.67
CA ALA A 247 9.99 -6.19 -0.62
C ALA A 247 8.46 -6.10 -0.84
N PRO A 248 7.88 -4.89 -0.79
CA PRO A 248 6.44 -4.72 -0.72
C PRO A 248 5.74 -5.28 -1.96
N LYS A 249 4.50 -5.72 -1.78
CA LYS A 249 3.68 -6.31 -2.85
C LYS A 249 2.31 -5.65 -2.88
N THR A 250 1.80 -5.45 -4.09
CA THR A 250 0.40 -5.15 -4.34
C THR A 250 -0.36 -6.45 -4.54
N PHE A 251 -1.40 -6.66 -3.73
CA PHE A 251 -2.36 -7.74 -3.82
C PHE A 251 -3.56 -7.24 -4.63
N ILE A 252 -3.96 -8.01 -5.64
CA ILE A 252 -5.03 -7.65 -6.57
C ILE A 252 -6.23 -8.54 -6.27
N PHE A 253 -7.36 -7.92 -5.95
CA PHE A 253 -8.62 -8.58 -5.66
C PHE A 253 -9.67 -8.20 -6.69
N VAL A 254 -10.50 -9.17 -7.07
CA VAL A 254 -11.61 -9.00 -8.01
C VAL A 254 -12.87 -9.63 -7.43
N ARG A 255 -14.02 -9.35 -8.05
CA ARG A 255 -15.25 -10.09 -7.76
C ARG A 255 -15.04 -11.59 -8.03
N LYS A 256 -15.37 -12.42 -7.03
CA LYS A 256 -15.22 -13.89 -7.10
C LYS A 256 -15.90 -14.46 -8.34
N GLU A 257 -17.11 -13.99 -8.62
CA GLU A 257 -17.89 -14.43 -9.78
C GLU A 257 -17.19 -14.18 -11.13
N MET A 258 -16.37 -13.14 -11.26
CA MET A 258 -15.67 -12.87 -12.50
C MET A 258 -14.50 -13.82 -12.70
N MET A 259 -13.77 -14.12 -11.62
CA MET A 259 -12.71 -15.11 -11.66
C MET A 259 -13.25 -16.52 -11.99
N GLU A 260 -14.42 -16.88 -11.47
CA GLU A 260 -15.09 -18.15 -11.77
C GLU A 260 -15.52 -18.23 -13.25
N LYS A 261 -16.11 -17.15 -13.79
CA LYS A 261 -16.45 -17.04 -15.22
C LYS A 261 -15.23 -17.13 -16.13
N ASP A 262 -14.09 -16.54 -15.74
CA ASP A 262 -12.85 -16.64 -16.50
C ASP A 262 -12.29 -18.07 -16.54
N ILE A 263 -12.37 -18.78 -15.42
CA ILE A 263 -12.00 -20.20 -15.33
C ILE A 263 -12.91 -21.04 -16.22
N GLU A 264 -14.23 -20.85 -16.16
CA GLU A 264 -15.20 -21.58 -16.98
C GLU A 264 -15.00 -21.32 -18.48
N ARG A 265 -14.78 -20.06 -18.88
CA ARG A 265 -14.44 -19.69 -20.27
C ARG A 265 -13.14 -20.35 -20.74
N SER A 266 -12.13 -20.43 -19.87
CA SER A 266 -10.86 -21.07 -20.21
C SER A 266 -11.00 -22.58 -20.39
N LEU A 267 -11.81 -23.24 -19.54
CA LEU A 267 -12.07 -24.67 -19.63
C LEU A 267 -12.89 -25.04 -20.88
N THR A 268 -13.93 -24.26 -21.20
CA THR A 268 -14.75 -24.45 -22.40
C THR A 268 -13.97 -24.19 -23.68
N GLY A 269 -13.15 -23.14 -23.72
CA GLY A 269 -12.27 -22.87 -24.87
C GLY A 269 -11.19 -23.93 -25.07
N LYS A 270 -10.72 -24.56 -23.98
CA LYS A 270 -9.82 -25.71 -24.08
C LYS A 270 -10.51 -26.93 -24.69
N ARG A 271 -11.70 -27.30 -24.21
CA ARG A 271 -12.47 -28.43 -24.76
C ARG A 271 -12.74 -28.30 -26.25
N LYS A 272 -13.13 -27.11 -26.73
CA LYS A 272 -13.36 -26.88 -28.17
C LYS A 272 -12.11 -27.10 -29.03
N ARG A 273 -10.94 -26.68 -28.55
CA ARG A 273 -9.68 -26.91 -29.28
C ARG A 273 -9.29 -28.38 -29.30
N ASP A 274 -9.47 -29.07 -28.17
CA ASP A 274 -9.20 -30.51 -28.08
C ASP A 274 -10.16 -31.30 -29.02
N GLU A 275 -11.43 -30.88 -29.15
CA GLU A 275 -12.41 -31.47 -30.09
C GLU A 275 -12.12 -31.15 -31.57
N GLU A 276 -11.59 -29.97 -31.90
CA GLU A 276 -11.20 -29.61 -33.27
C GLU A 276 -9.92 -30.36 -33.71
N GLU A 277 -8.92 -30.52 -32.82
CA GLU A 277 -7.70 -31.29 -33.11
C GLU A 277 -7.98 -32.79 -33.31
N ASP A 278 -8.94 -33.39 -32.57
CA ASP A 278 -9.36 -34.78 -32.78
C ASP A 278 -10.17 -34.99 -34.09
N SER A 279 -10.70 -33.92 -34.69
CA SER A 279 -11.52 -34.00 -35.92
C SER A 279 -10.72 -33.83 -37.22
N ASP A 280 -9.49 -33.29 -37.15
CA ASP A 280 -8.58 -33.12 -38.29
C ASP A 280 -7.73 -34.39 -38.58
N ASP A 281 -7.89 -35.44 -37.76
CA ASP A 281 -7.15 -36.72 -37.86
C ASP A 281 -7.99 -37.89 -38.44
N GLU A 282 -9.21 -37.65 -38.95
CA GLU A 282 -9.95 -38.65 -39.73
C GLU A 282 -9.66 -38.54 -41.26
N PRO A 283 -9.24 -39.65 -41.93
CA PRO A 283 -8.72 -39.67 -43.31
C PRO A 283 -9.74 -39.53 -44.44
#